data_AF-A0A3D5KAU2-F1
#
_entry.id   AF-A0A3D5KAU2-F1
#
_cell.length_a   1.000
_cell.length_b   1.000
_cell.length_c   1.000
_cell.angle_alpha   90.00
_cell.angle_beta   90.00
_cell.angle_gamma   90.00
#
_symmetry.space_group_name_H-M   'P 1'
#
loop_
_entity.id
_entity.type
_entity.pdbx_description
1 polymer ?
#
loop_
_entity_poly.entity_id
_entity_poly.type
_entity_poly.pdbx_seq_one_letter_code
_entity_poly.pdbx_strand_id
1 'polypeptide(L)'
;MDNTSLNINYLTRLMSNGLSNGKGNSQVEVEKQLAVIAFQKIYEMMLQGDSSSSASLMSTLFLSQINEEYDVNLQSALDISSSLNMNTRLHLKKEINTNEVNGNYLNTSSLGDLSAKYESNGRPGVIANNPGDYGGESYGAWQFSSKTGSLQSFINSLKDTNYEYYNILVQAKSLDGNSYGSNFDKAWQYLSKVDNEGFYALQHNYVKNAFYDRAVEKLRNIYNFDINSRSNALKNVLWSTAVQHGVNGSVNVFSKVNLNGSDKEIINGVYNERQKVNQYFRSSSVDVRKSVYNRFNRERQDALNMLEKERIV
;
A
#
# COMPACT_ATOMS: atom_id res chain seq x y z
N MET A 1 18.47 18.95 -28.56
CA MET A 1 17.61 18.01 -29.32
C MET A 1 17.23 16.91 -28.37
N ASP A 2 15.93 16.68 -28.21
CA ASP A 2 15.37 15.73 -27.25
C ASP A 2 15.70 14.28 -27.65
N ASN A 3 16.25 13.48 -26.73
CA ASN A 3 16.60 12.07 -26.94
C ASN A 3 15.38 11.23 -27.35
N THR A 4 14.19 11.66 -26.94
CA THR A 4 12.90 11.06 -27.30
C THR A 4 12.64 11.14 -28.80
N SER A 5 12.90 12.30 -29.40
CA SER A 5 12.71 12.55 -30.84
C SER A 5 13.74 11.85 -31.71
N LEU A 6 14.95 11.60 -31.18
CA LEU A 6 16.00 10.82 -31.86
C LEU A 6 15.66 9.33 -31.90
N ASN A 7 15.14 8.78 -30.79
CA ASN A 7 14.72 7.38 -30.71
C ASN A 7 13.50 7.09 -31.59
N ILE A 8 12.51 7.99 -31.60
CA ILE A 8 11.33 7.87 -32.47
C ILE A 8 11.74 7.93 -33.95
N ASN A 9 12.63 8.86 -34.35
CA ASN A 9 13.08 8.94 -35.74
C ASN A 9 13.96 7.74 -36.17
N TYR A 10 14.77 7.20 -35.26
CA TYR A 10 15.58 6.01 -35.53
C TYR A 10 14.69 4.77 -35.71
N LEU A 11 13.65 4.62 -34.89
CA LEU A 11 12.67 3.54 -34.99
C LEU A 11 11.78 3.68 -36.23
N THR A 12 11.30 4.89 -36.56
CA THR A 12 10.57 5.15 -37.81
C THR A 12 11.42 4.82 -39.04
N ARG A 13 12.73 5.12 -39.01
CA ARG A 13 13.68 4.72 -40.06
C ARG A 13 13.89 3.22 -40.13
N LEU A 14 13.95 2.51 -39.01
CA LEU A 14 14.05 1.06 -38.96
C LEU A 14 12.78 0.40 -39.55
N MET A 15 11.60 0.91 -39.20
CA MET A 15 10.33 0.45 -39.73
C MET A 15 10.19 0.75 -41.24
N SER A 16 10.58 1.94 -41.69
CA SER A 16 10.51 2.33 -43.10
C SER A 16 11.52 1.59 -43.98
N ASN A 17 12.73 1.33 -43.47
CA ASN A 17 13.79 0.64 -44.22
C ASN A 17 13.59 -0.89 -44.27
N GLY A 18 12.94 -1.48 -43.26
CA GLY A 18 12.55 -2.90 -43.26
C GLY A 18 11.46 -3.25 -44.27
N LEU A 19 10.63 -2.28 -44.66
CA LEU A 19 9.59 -2.44 -45.69
C LEU A 19 10.14 -2.38 -47.13
N SER A 20 11.36 -1.85 -47.33
CA SER A 20 11.89 -1.52 -48.67
C SER A 20 12.93 -2.51 -49.20
N ASN A 21 13.52 -3.37 -48.37
CA ASN A 21 14.61 -4.26 -48.81
C ASN A 21 14.37 -5.72 -48.42
N GLY A 22 14.12 -6.56 -49.42
CA GLY A 22 14.45 -7.98 -49.36
C GLY A 22 13.39 -8.92 -49.94
N LYS A 23 13.51 -9.23 -51.22
CA LYS A 23 12.98 -10.47 -51.81
C LYS A 23 13.47 -11.65 -50.97
N GLY A 24 12.58 -12.40 -50.31
CA GLY A 24 12.94 -13.73 -49.79
C GLY A 24 12.17 -14.27 -48.59
N ASN A 25 11.60 -13.44 -47.72
CA ASN A 25 10.75 -13.90 -46.61
C ASN A 25 9.37 -13.26 -46.72
N SER A 26 8.31 -14.04 -46.54
CA SER A 26 6.93 -13.53 -46.62
C SER A 26 6.80 -12.30 -45.71
N GLN A 27 6.16 -11.25 -46.19
CA GLN A 27 5.93 -9.99 -45.47
C GLN A 27 5.48 -10.22 -44.02
N VAL A 28 4.68 -11.26 -43.81
CA VAL A 28 4.20 -11.77 -42.50
C VAL A 28 5.33 -12.21 -41.57
N GLU A 29 6.38 -12.84 -42.08
CA GLU A 29 7.50 -13.33 -41.28
C GLU A 29 8.43 -12.17 -40.84
N VAL A 30 8.53 -11.15 -41.69
CA VAL A 30 9.23 -9.89 -41.37
C VAL A 30 8.44 -9.11 -40.31
N GLU A 31 7.11 -9.04 -40.42
CA GLU A 31 6.22 -8.43 -39.42
C GLU A 31 6.31 -9.14 -38.06
N LYS A 32 6.34 -10.48 -38.05
CA LYS A 32 6.55 -11.25 -36.81
C LYS A 32 7.90 -10.97 -36.16
N GLN A 33 8.98 -10.93 -36.95
CA GLN A 33 10.31 -10.63 -36.42
C GLN A 33 10.40 -9.20 -35.86
N LEU A 34 9.75 -8.23 -36.52
CA LEU A 34 9.63 -6.86 -36.05
C LEU A 34 8.83 -6.77 -34.74
N ALA A 35 7.73 -7.52 -34.63
CA ALA A 35 6.94 -7.57 -33.39
C ALA A 35 7.73 -8.17 -32.22
N VAL A 36 8.53 -9.22 -32.47
CA VAL A 36 9.40 -9.83 -31.45
C VAL A 36 10.50 -8.87 -30.99
N ILE A 37 11.15 -8.15 -31.92
CA ILE A 37 12.19 -7.17 -31.60
C ILE A 37 11.60 -5.98 -30.83
N ALA A 38 10.41 -5.52 -31.21
CA ALA A 38 9.71 -4.45 -30.50
C ALA A 38 9.35 -4.85 -29.06
N PHE A 39 8.85 -6.08 -28.86
CA PHE A 39 8.55 -6.62 -27.55
C PHE A 39 9.81 -6.75 -26.67
N GLN A 40 10.91 -7.25 -27.24
CA GLN A 40 12.20 -7.35 -26.54
C GLN A 40 12.72 -5.99 -26.10
N LYS A 41 12.61 -4.96 -26.95
CA LYS A 41 13.06 -3.60 -26.61
C LYS A 41 12.21 -2.95 -25.52
N ILE A 42 10.90 -3.19 -25.55
CA ILE A 42 9.97 -2.73 -24.50
C ILE A 42 10.28 -3.40 -23.16
N TYR A 43 10.60 -4.70 -23.18
CA TYR A 43 11.04 -5.43 -21.99
C TYR A 43 12.36 -4.89 -21.42
N GLU A 44 13.35 -4.59 -22.27
CA GLU A 44 14.59 -3.94 -21.84
C GLU A 44 14.36 -2.56 -21.20
N MET A 45 13.44 -1.76 -21.77
CA MET A 45 13.11 -0.42 -21.24
C MET A 45 12.36 -0.51 -19.90
N MET A 46 11.52 -1.53 -19.70
CA MET A 46 10.86 -1.80 -18.42
C MET A 46 11.88 -2.21 -17.34
N LEU A 47 12.88 -3.02 -17.68
CA LEU A 47 13.96 -3.38 -16.76
C LEU A 47 14.85 -2.18 -16.39
N GLN A 48 14.95 -1.17 -17.25
CA GLN A 48 15.72 0.05 -17.02
C GLN A 48 14.94 1.15 -16.29
N GLY A 49 13.68 0.92 -15.94
CA GLY A 49 12.87 1.84 -15.13
C GLY A 49 12.21 3.00 -15.89
N ASP A 50 12.22 2.99 -17.23
CA ASP A 50 11.64 4.07 -18.05
C ASP A 50 10.16 3.79 -18.37
N SER A 51 9.31 4.01 -17.37
CA SER A 51 7.88 3.63 -17.36
C SER A 51 6.97 4.46 -18.27
N SER A 52 7.31 5.72 -18.56
CA SER A 52 6.51 6.57 -19.45
C SER A 52 6.69 6.22 -20.93
N SER A 53 7.90 5.83 -21.32
CA SER A 53 8.26 5.52 -22.70
C SER A 53 7.73 4.14 -23.14
N SER A 54 7.69 3.18 -22.21
CA SER A 54 7.20 1.80 -22.45
C SER A 54 5.68 1.71 -22.61
N ALA A 55 4.91 2.49 -21.84
CA ALA A 55 3.45 2.54 -21.95
C ALA A 55 2.97 3.11 -23.30
N SER A 56 3.63 4.17 -23.79
CA SER A 56 3.34 4.82 -25.08
C SER A 56 3.64 3.92 -26.28
N LEU A 57 4.73 3.14 -26.21
CA LEU A 57 5.10 2.18 -27.25
C LEU A 57 4.16 0.98 -27.30
N MET A 58 3.75 0.44 -26.14
CA MET A 58 2.74 -0.63 -26.09
C MET A 58 1.39 -0.17 -26.62
N SER A 59 0.95 1.06 -26.32
CA SER A 59 -0.30 1.59 -26.90
C SER A 59 -0.19 1.73 -28.42
N THR A 60 0.96 2.16 -28.94
CA THR A 60 1.17 2.31 -30.39
C THR A 60 1.17 0.94 -31.10
N LEU A 61 1.76 -0.09 -30.48
CA LEU A 61 1.74 -1.47 -30.98
C LEU A 61 0.34 -2.08 -30.95
N PHE A 62 -0.42 -1.88 -29.87
CA PHE A 62 -1.81 -2.35 -29.80
C PHE A 62 -2.69 -1.66 -30.85
N LEU A 63 -2.53 -0.35 -31.04
CA LEU A 63 -3.24 0.38 -32.10
C LEU A 63 -2.86 -0.11 -33.50
N SER A 64 -1.63 -0.57 -33.73
CA SER A 64 -1.23 -1.14 -35.03
C SER A 64 -1.73 -2.58 -35.29
N GLN A 65 -2.18 -3.30 -34.24
CA GLN A 65 -2.67 -4.67 -34.35
C GLN A 65 -4.21 -4.79 -34.34
N ILE A 66 -4.91 -3.71 -33.98
CA ILE A 66 -6.37 -3.65 -34.04
C ILE A 66 -6.76 -3.15 -35.43
N ASN A 67 -7.33 -4.06 -36.23
CA ASN A 67 -7.87 -3.80 -37.55
C ASN A 67 -8.92 -2.66 -37.49
N GLU A 68 -9.08 -1.89 -38.58
CA GLU A 68 -9.97 -0.70 -38.71
C GLU A 68 -11.46 -0.92 -38.33
N GLU A 69 -11.85 -2.13 -37.95
CA GLU A 69 -13.22 -2.56 -37.67
C GLU A 69 -13.66 -2.42 -36.20
N TYR A 70 -12.76 -2.16 -35.26
CA TYR A 70 -13.10 -2.01 -33.83
C TYR A 70 -12.79 -0.60 -33.34
N ASP A 71 -13.85 0.17 -33.08
CA ASP A 71 -13.84 1.56 -32.64
C ASP A 71 -13.41 1.71 -31.16
N VAL A 72 -12.19 1.27 -30.84
CA VAL A 72 -11.59 1.40 -29.51
C VAL A 72 -10.91 2.76 -29.44
N ASN A 73 -11.52 3.70 -28.73
CA ASN A 73 -10.96 5.03 -28.59
C ASN A 73 -9.62 5.01 -27.80
N LEU A 74 -8.78 6.03 -28.06
CA LEU A 74 -7.45 6.16 -27.46
C LEU A 74 -7.46 6.05 -25.92
N GLN A 75 -8.51 6.57 -25.27
CA GLN A 75 -8.65 6.50 -23.82
C GLN A 75 -8.85 5.04 -23.35
N SER A 76 -9.70 4.27 -24.02
CA SER A 76 -9.95 2.87 -23.70
C SER A 76 -8.71 2.01 -23.93
N ALA A 77 -7.93 2.32 -24.97
CA ALA A 77 -6.65 1.66 -25.23
C ALA A 77 -5.60 1.99 -24.14
N LEU A 78 -5.55 3.25 -23.68
CA LEU A 78 -4.69 3.67 -22.56
C LEU A 78 -5.11 3.00 -21.24
N ASP A 79 -6.40 2.86 -21.00
CA ASP A 79 -6.95 2.21 -19.81
C ASP A 79 -6.62 0.70 -19.82
N ILE A 80 -6.81 0.02 -20.96
CA ILE A 80 -6.45 -1.40 -21.13
C ILE A 80 -4.93 -1.58 -20.96
N SER A 81 -4.10 -0.74 -21.58
CA SER A 81 -2.64 -0.78 -21.44
C SER A 81 -2.20 -0.58 -20.00
N SER A 82 -2.79 0.39 -19.29
CA SER A 82 -2.51 0.63 -17.88
C SER A 82 -2.89 -0.57 -17.00
N SER A 83 -4.00 -1.25 -17.30
CA SER A 83 -4.46 -2.43 -16.57
C SER A 83 -3.57 -3.67 -16.81
N LEU A 84 -3.05 -3.83 -18.03
CA LEU A 84 -2.11 -4.91 -18.37
C LEU A 84 -0.75 -4.68 -17.72
N ASN A 85 -0.27 -3.43 -17.68
CA ASN A 85 0.95 -3.05 -16.97
C ASN A 85 0.82 -3.32 -15.46
N MET A 86 -0.31 -2.96 -14.85
CA MET A 86 -0.60 -3.26 -13.44
C MET A 86 -0.59 -4.76 -13.16
N ASN A 87 -1.32 -5.57 -13.95
CA ASN A 87 -1.34 -7.02 -13.76
C ASN A 87 0.03 -7.67 -13.96
N THR A 88 0.84 -7.16 -14.90
CA THR A 88 2.20 -7.66 -15.16
C THR A 88 3.16 -7.27 -14.04
N ARG A 89 3.11 -6.03 -13.54
CA ARG A 89 3.91 -5.59 -12.38
C ARG A 89 3.52 -6.31 -11.10
N LEU A 90 2.24 -6.61 -10.91
CA LEU A 90 1.75 -7.42 -9.80
C LEU A 90 2.28 -8.86 -9.90
N HIS A 91 2.23 -9.46 -11.10
CA HIS A 91 2.81 -10.79 -11.32
C HIS A 91 4.31 -10.82 -11.06
N LEU A 92 5.04 -9.81 -11.56
CA LEU A 92 6.49 -9.69 -11.33
C LEU A 92 6.83 -9.43 -9.86
N LYS A 93 6.10 -8.56 -9.15
CA LYS A 93 6.27 -8.36 -7.70
C LYS A 93 5.98 -9.64 -6.91
N LYS A 94 4.95 -10.39 -7.31
CA LYS A 94 4.61 -11.68 -6.69
C LYS A 94 5.73 -12.71 -6.92
N GLU A 95 6.26 -12.81 -8.14
CA GLU A 95 7.37 -13.71 -8.47
C GLU A 95 8.67 -13.33 -7.76
N ILE A 96 8.99 -12.04 -7.66
CA ILE A 96 10.13 -11.51 -6.91
C ILE A 96 9.97 -11.82 -5.41
N ASN A 97 8.79 -11.57 -4.82
CA ASN A 97 8.51 -11.93 -3.43
C ASN A 97 8.56 -13.44 -3.19
N THR A 98 8.08 -14.28 -4.12
CA THR A 98 8.17 -15.75 -3.94
C THR A 98 9.59 -16.28 -3.99
N ASN A 99 10.52 -15.57 -4.65
CA ASN A 99 11.92 -15.97 -4.71
C ASN A 99 12.75 -15.47 -3.50
N GLU A 100 12.30 -14.43 -2.78
CA GLU A 100 12.89 -14.03 -1.49
C GLU A 100 12.31 -14.80 -0.29
N VAL A 101 11.14 -15.44 -0.43
CA VAL A 101 10.42 -16.11 0.69
C VAL A 101 10.74 -17.61 0.81
N ASN A 102 11.71 -18.15 0.06
CA ASN A 102 12.27 -19.49 0.33
C ASN A 102 13.45 -19.43 1.33
N GLY A 103 13.19 -18.80 2.48
CA GLY A 103 14.13 -18.64 3.58
C GLY A 103 13.43 -18.63 4.93
N ASN A 104 13.13 -19.82 5.46
CA ASN A 104 12.82 -20.13 6.86
C ASN A 104 11.58 -19.45 7.49
N TYR A 105 10.47 -20.20 7.51
CA TYR A 105 9.37 -20.04 8.45
C TYR A 105 9.86 -20.28 9.90
N LEU A 106 10.51 -19.28 10.49
CA LEU A 106 10.61 -19.12 11.93
C LEU A 106 9.64 -18.02 12.33
N ASN A 107 8.77 -18.35 13.28
CA ASN A 107 7.62 -17.58 13.77
C ASN A 107 8.05 -16.23 14.39
N THR A 108 8.44 -15.26 13.57
CA THR A 108 8.64 -13.86 13.97
C THR A 108 7.35 -13.10 13.64
N SER A 109 6.63 -12.67 14.68
CA SER A 109 5.42 -11.86 14.48
C SER A 109 5.81 -10.55 13.78
N SER A 110 5.12 -10.24 12.69
CA SER A 110 5.32 -9.04 11.89
C SER A 110 4.83 -7.80 12.66
N LEU A 111 5.39 -6.63 12.35
CA LEU A 111 5.02 -5.38 13.01
C LEU A 111 3.54 -5.04 12.75
N GLY A 112 2.74 -4.90 13.80
CA GLY A 112 1.30 -4.60 13.74
C GLY A 112 0.39 -5.81 13.97
N ASP A 113 0.93 -7.03 13.93
CA ASP A 113 0.16 -8.27 14.17
C ASP A 113 -0.58 -8.27 15.52
N LEU A 114 0.04 -7.68 16.55
CA LEU A 114 -0.52 -7.61 17.89
C LEU A 114 -1.90 -6.95 17.89
N SER A 115 -2.05 -5.84 17.15
CA SER A 115 -3.28 -5.04 17.12
C SER A 115 -4.19 -5.35 15.94
N ALA A 116 -3.69 -6.00 14.89
CA ALA A 116 -4.45 -6.30 13.66
C ALA A 116 -5.78 -7.03 13.91
N LYS A 117 -5.80 -7.96 14.87
CA LYS A 117 -7.02 -8.70 15.28
C LYS A 117 -8.11 -7.85 15.93
N TYR A 118 -7.80 -6.59 16.28
CA TYR A 118 -8.74 -5.65 16.88
C TYR A 118 -9.19 -4.53 15.92
N GLU A 119 -8.62 -4.43 14.72
CA GLU A 119 -8.83 -3.30 13.80
C GLU A 119 -9.85 -3.66 12.69
N SER A 120 -9.65 -4.76 11.97
CA SER A 120 -10.60 -5.25 10.94
C SER A 120 -10.34 -6.70 10.50
N ASN A 121 -9.53 -7.44 11.26
CA ASN A 121 -8.90 -8.70 10.84
C ASN A 121 -8.09 -8.56 9.53
N GLY A 122 -7.51 -7.39 9.27
CA GLY A 122 -6.57 -7.17 8.17
C GLY A 122 -7.19 -7.17 6.77
N ARG A 123 -8.49 -6.85 6.64
CA ARG A 123 -9.19 -6.91 5.34
C ARG A 123 -9.11 -5.56 4.60
N PRO A 124 -8.29 -5.44 3.54
CA PRO A 124 -8.02 -4.14 2.91
C PRO A 124 -9.19 -3.58 2.09
N GLY A 125 -10.16 -4.41 1.71
CA GLY A 125 -11.33 -4.01 0.90
C GLY A 125 -12.60 -3.70 1.69
N VAL A 126 -12.59 -3.81 3.02
CA VAL A 126 -13.80 -3.57 3.83
C VAL A 126 -14.21 -2.11 3.73
N ILE A 127 -15.51 -1.88 3.51
CA ILE A 127 -16.14 -0.57 3.60
C ILE A 127 -17.21 -0.68 4.67
N ALA A 128 -17.11 0.14 5.71
CA ALA A 128 -18.15 0.29 6.71
C ALA A 128 -18.91 1.58 6.45
N ASN A 129 -20.22 1.46 6.27
CA ASN A 129 -21.13 2.58 6.12
C ASN A 129 -22.23 2.44 7.18
N ASN A 130 -22.06 3.13 8.31
CA ASN A 130 -23.12 3.25 9.30
C ASN A 130 -23.86 4.57 9.08
N PRO A 131 -25.16 4.53 8.71
CA PRO A 131 -25.96 5.73 8.55
C PRO A 131 -25.93 6.59 9.82
N GLY A 132 -25.49 7.84 9.71
CA GLY A 132 -25.40 8.79 10.83
C GLY A 132 -24.01 8.97 11.44
N ASP A 133 -22.99 8.22 11.02
CA ASP A 133 -21.62 8.42 11.52
C ASP A 133 -21.03 9.75 11.04
N TYR A 134 -20.57 10.57 12.00
CA TYR A 134 -19.90 11.84 11.74
C TYR A 134 -18.65 11.71 10.87
N GLY A 135 -18.01 10.53 10.87
CA GLY A 135 -16.82 10.20 10.09
C GLY A 135 -17.09 9.84 8.63
N GLY A 136 -18.36 9.67 8.23
CA GLY A 136 -18.73 9.12 6.92
C GLY A 136 -18.32 7.65 6.80
N GLU A 137 -18.25 7.16 5.58
CA GLU A 137 -17.78 5.80 5.30
C GLU A 137 -16.31 5.61 5.72
N SER A 138 -16.00 4.41 6.18
CA SER A 138 -14.67 3.98 6.64
C SER A 138 -14.14 2.84 5.78
N TYR A 139 -12.89 2.98 5.33
CA TYR A 139 -12.32 2.14 4.29
C TYR A 139 -11.08 1.37 4.75
N GLY A 140 -11.02 0.10 4.35
CA GLY A 140 -9.87 -0.79 4.46
C GLY A 140 -9.52 -1.29 5.85
N ALA A 141 -8.31 -1.84 5.96
CA ALA A 141 -7.90 -2.60 7.13
C ALA A 141 -7.80 -1.72 8.40
N TRP A 142 -7.50 -0.43 8.23
CA TRP A 142 -7.45 0.56 9.31
C TRP A 142 -8.65 1.53 9.31
N GLN A 143 -9.70 1.22 8.53
CA GLN A 143 -10.97 1.95 8.54
C GLN A 143 -10.81 3.47 8.36
N PHE A 144 -9.99 3.88 7.39
CA PHE A 144 -9.74 5.28 7.06
C PHE A 144 -11.05 6.00 6.75
N SER A 145 -11.31 7.07 7.48
CA SER A 145 -12.57 7.81 7.38
C SER A 145 -12.55 8.82 6.23
N SER A 146 -13.64 8.81 5.47
CA SER A 146 -13.91 9.71 4.35
C SER A 146 -14.05 11.18 4.77
N LYS A 147 -14.61 11.49 5.95
CA LYS A 147 -14.84 12.88 6.39
C LYS A 147 -13.73 13.47 7.25
N THR A 148 -12.93 12.64 7.92
CA THR A 148 -11.87 13.11 8.83
C THR A 148 -10.52 13.32 8.14
N GLY A 149 -10.43 13.05 6.83
CA GLY A 149 -9.25 13.30 6.00
C GLY A 149 -8.18 12.19 6.06
N SER A 150 -8.36 11.16 6.89
CA SER A 150 -7.43 10.02 6.95
C SER A 150 -7.44 9.23 5.63
N LEU A 151 -8.60 9.05 5.00
CA LEU A 151 -8.70 8.42 3.68
C LEU A 151 -7.97 9.22 2.59
N GLN A 152 -8.19 10.53 2.53
CA GLN A 152 -7.50 11.40 1.58
C GLN A 152 -5.98 11.37 1.79
N SER A 153 -5.53 11.33 3.04
CA SER A 153 -4.11 11.28 3.38
C SER A 153 -3.47 9.98 2.93
N PHE A 154 -4.16 8.85 3.09
CA PHE A 154 -3.74 7.57 2.54
C PHE A 154 -3.62 7.64 1.02
N ILE A 155 -4.67 8.09 0.31
CA ILE A 155 -4.66 8.21 -1.16
C ILE A 155 -3.47 9.08 -1.59
N ASN A 156 -3.27 10.25 -0.99
CA ASN A 156 -2.18 11.15 -1.33
C ASN A 156 -0.80 10.51 -1.15
N SER A 157 -0.63 9.63 -0.17
CA SER A 157 0.65 8.92 0.06
C SER A 157 1.03 7.99 -1.10
N LEU A 158 0.06 7.56 -1.91
CA LEU A 158 0.27 6.69 -3.06
C LEU A 158 0.78 7.44 -4.29
N LYS A 159 0.65 8.78 -4.33
CA LYS A 159 0.84 9.60 -5.54
C LYS A 159 2.21 9.38 -6.20
N ASP A 160 3.28 9.35 -5.41
CA ASP A 160 4.64 9.36 -5.94
C ASP A 160 5.23 7.95 -6.13
N THR A 161 4.75 6.96 -5.37
CA THR A 161 5.34 5.62 -5.30
C THR A 161 4.44 4.52 -5.85
N ASN A 162 3.12 4.76 -5.90
CA ASN A 162 2.10 3.79 -6.26
C ASN A 162 1.01 4.47 -7.11
N TYR A 163 1.46 5.18 -8.16
CA TYR A 163 0.63 6.05 -8.98
C TYR A 163 -0.58 5.34 -9.61
N GLU A 164 -0.47 4.05 -9.94
CA GLU A 164 -1.57 3.27 -10.51
C GLU A 164 -2.78 3.19 -9.55
N TYR A 165 -2.55 2.86 -8.27
CA TYR A 165 -3.61 2.84 -7.24
C TYR A 165 -4.16 4.25 -6.98
N TYR A 166 -3.26 5.24 -6.89
CA TYR A 166 -3.63 6.65 -6.73
C TYR A 166 -4.57 7.09 -7.86
N ASN A 167 -4.22 6.80 -9.10
CA ASN A 167 -4.97 7.20 -10.28
C ASN A 167 -6.35 6.56 -10.32
N ILE A 168 -6.46 5.25 -10.05
CA ILE A 168 -7.75 4.55 -9.96
C ILE A 168 -8.67 5.21 -8.93
N LEU A 169 -8.15 5.48 -7.73
CA LEU A 169 -8.92 6.06 -6.63
C LEU A 169 -9.32 7.52 -6.91
N VAL A 170 -8.43 8.33 -7.50
CA VAL A 170 -8.70 9.73 -7.82
C VAL A 170 -9.67 9.88 -8.99
N GLN A 171 -9.56 9.03 -10.03
CA GLN A 171 -10.54 9.02 -11.12
C GLN A 171 -11.93 8.63 -10.61
N ALA A 172 -12.03 7.58 -9.79
CA ALA A 172 -13.29 7.17 -9.19
C ALA A 172 -13.89 8.28 -8.31
N LYS A 173 -13.07 8.94 -7.49
CA LYS A 173 -13.46 10.12 -6.70
C LYS A 173 -13.93 11.28 -7.58
N SER A 174 -13.32 11.50 -8.74
CA SER A 174 -13.71 12.54 -9.70
C SER A 174 -15.10 12.26 -10.29
N LEU A 175 -15.38 11.00 -10.66
CA LEU A 175 -16.68 10.55 -11.15
C LEU A 175 -17.81 10.73 -10.11
N ASP A 176 -17.45 10.69 -8.82
CA ASP A 176 -18.36 10.99 -7.71
C ASP A 176 -18.39 12.49 -7.35
N GLY A 177 -18.03 13.39 -8.27
CA GLY A 177 -18.05 14.84 -8.02
C GLY A 177 -17.05 15.28 -6.96
N ASN A 178 -15.87 14.65 -6.93
CA ASN A 178 -14.83 14.82 -5.91
C ASN A 178 -15.20 14.35 -4.50
N SER A 179 -16.20 13.47 -4.36
CA SER A 179 -16.60 12.82 -3.11
C SER A 179 -16.26 11.32 -3.10
N TYR A 180 -16.52 10.64 -1.98
CA TYR A 180 -16.36 9.18 -1.86
C TYR A 180 -17.76 8.57 -2.01
N GLY A 181 -18.13 8.20 -3.23
CA GLY A 181 -19.43 7.65 -3.56
C GLY A 181 -19.32 6.26 -4.18
N SER A 182 -20.35 5.86 -4.93
CA SER A 182 -20.44 4.50 -5.45
C SER A 182 -19.31 4.13 -6.41
N ASN A 183 -18.77 5.08 -7.18
CA ASN A 183 -17.63 4.78 -8.06
C ASN A 183 -16.37 4.54 -7.23
N PHE A 184 -16.14 5.35 -6.20
CA PHE A 184 -15.04 5.18 -5.27
C PHE A 184 -15.10 3.84 -4.53
N ASP A 185 -16.28 3.44 -4.03
CA ASP A 185 -16.47 2.15 -3.35
C ASP A 185 -16.11 0.96 -4.26
N LYS A 186 -16.60 1.00 -5.50
CA LYS A 186 -16.30 -0.03 -6.50
C LYS A 186 -14.81 -0.08 -6.81
N ALA A 187 -14.16 1.07 -6.95
CA ALA A 187 -12.72 1.13 -7.18
C ALA A 187 -11.92 0.58 -6.00
N TRP A 188 -12.31 0.91 -4.76
CA TRP A 188 -11.68 0.39 -3.55
C TRP A 188 -11.78 -1.13 -3.44
N GLN A 189 -12.99 -1.67 -3.65
CA GLN A 189 -13.23 -3.11 -3.64
C GLN A 189 -12.55 -3.82 -4.80
N TYR A 190 -12.50 -3.18 -5.98
CA TYR A 190 -11.77 -3.69 -7.15
C TYR A 190 -10.29 -3.86 -6.82
N LEU A 191 -9.61 -2.84 -6.27
CA LEU A 191 -8.20 -2.92 -5.87
C LEU A 191 -7.96 -4.07 -4.89
N SER A 192 -8.83 -4.23 -3.88
CA SER A 192 -8.74 -5.35 -2.94
C SER A 192 -9.01 -6.72 -3.55
N LYS A 193 -9.73 -6.80 -4.68
CA LYS A 193 -10.01 -8.05 -5.38
C LYS A 193 -8.87 -8.44 -6.32
N VAL A 194 -8.31 -7.48 -7.04
CA VAL A 194 -7.24 -7.73 -8.03
C VAL A 194 -5.87 -7.87 -7.38
N ASP A 195 -5.65 -7.17 -6.27
CA ASP A 195 -4.39 -7.21 -5.52
C ASP A 195 -4.66 -7.06 -4.01
N ASN A 196 -5.12 -8.14 -3.39
CA ASN A 196 -5.45 -8.11 -1.97
C ASN A 196 -4.23 -7.84 -1.09
N GLU A 197 -3.15 -8.59 -1.31
CA GLU A 197 -1.94 -8.54 -0.47
C GLU A 197 -1.18 -7.25 -0.68
N GLY A 198 -1.00 -6.80 -1.94
CA GLY A 198 -0.32 -5.53 -2.21
C GLY A 198 -1.15 -4.34 -1.73
N PHE A 199 -2.47 -4.36 -1.89
CA PHE A 199 -3.31 -3.27 -1.35
C PHE A 199 -3.30 -3.23 0.18
N TYR A 200 -3.28 -4.40 0.86
CA TYR A 200 -3.05 -4.46 2.30
C TYR A 200 -1.68 -3.89 2.69
N ALA A 201 -0.61 -4.29 2.00
CA ALA A 201 0.73 -3.81 2.27
C ALA A 201 0.85 -2.29 2.09
N LEU A 202 0.17 -1.69 1.12
CA LEU A 202 0.11 -0.24 0.94
C LEU A 202 -0.55 0.47 2.13
N GLN A 203 -1.67 -0.06 2.60
CA GLN A 203 -2.37 0.48 3.77
C GLN A 203 -1.51 0.34 5.04
N HIS A 204 -0.86 -0.81 5.21
CA HIS A 204 0.04 -1.10 6.33
C HIS A 204 1.23 -0.13 6.33
N ASN A 205 1.92 0.01 5.20
CA ASN A 205 3.07 0.91 5.04
C ASN A 205 2.68 2.35 5.31
N TYR A 206 1.51 2.80 4.86
CA TYR A 206 1.01 4.12 5.20
C TYR A 206 0.86 4.30 6.71
N VAL A 207 0.24 3.34 7.41
CA VAL A 207 0.07 3.41 8.87
C VAL A 207 1.42 3.38 9.60
N LYS A 208 2.35 2.53 9.15
CA LYS A 208 3.72 2.50 9.67
C LYS A 208 4.37 3.87 9.57
N ASN A 209 4.40 4.44 8.38
CA ASN A 209 5.10 5.70 8.11
C ASN A 209 4.41 6.89 8.80
N ALA A 210 3.08 6.94 8.79
CA ALA A 210 2.32 8.07 9.32
C ALA A 210 2.23 8.08 10.85
N PHE A 211 2.33 6.92 11.50
CA PHE A 211 2.12 6.76 12.94
C PHE A 211 3.33 6.16 13.65
N TYR A 212 3.70 4.92 13.33
CA TYR A 212 4.73 4.19 14.06
C TYR A 212 6.11 4.86 13.93
N ASP A 213 6.57 5.11 12.71
CA ASP A 213 7.91 5.67 12.47
C ASP A 213 8.05 7.08 13.03
N ARG A 214 6.99 7.89 12.95
CA ARG A 214 6.97 9.22 13.60
C ARG A 214 7.01 9.13 15.12
N ALA A 215 6.37 8.13 15.72
CA ALA A 215 6.44 7.91 17.16
C ALA A 215 7.83 7.42 17.58
N VAL A 216 8.44 6.52 16.81
CA VAL A 216 9.83 6.07 16.97
C VAL A 216 10.78 7.25 16.99
N GLU A 217 10.71 8.11 15.98
CA GLU A 217 11.56 9.29 15.85
C GLU A 217 11.41 10.23 17.06
N LYS A 218 10.17 10.51 17.47
CA LYS A 218 9.92 11.39 18.63
C LYS A 218 10.40 10.80 19.94
N LEU A 219 10.21 9.50 20.17
CA LEU A 219 10.72 8.83 21.38
C LEU A 219 12.25 8.88 21.44
N ARG A 220 12.91 8.65 20.30
CA ARG A 220 14.36 8.78 20.19
C ARG A 220 14.82 10.21 20.48
N ASN A 221 14.20 11.20 19.85
CA ASN A 221 14.66 12.60 19.94
C ASN A 221 14.38 13.23 21.31
N ILE A 222 13.25 12.92 21.94
CA ILE A 222 12.82 13.58 23.19
C ILE A 222 13.31 12.82 24.43
N TYR A 223 13.29 11.48 24.38
CA TYR A 223 13.55 10.63 25.55
C TYR A 223 14.83 9.79 25.41
N ASN A 224 15.59 9.95 24.32
CA ASN A 224 16.74 9.11 23.99
C ASN A 224 16.40 7.60 24.03
N PHE A 225 15.16 7.26 23.65
CA PHE A 225 14.64 5.90 23.71
C PHE A 225 14.55 5.32 22.30
N ASP A 226 15.49 4.44 21.96
CA ASP A 226 15.49 3.74 20.67
C ASP A 226 14.70 2.42 20.76
N ILE A 227 13.43 2.48 20.38
CA ILE A 227 12.54 1.30 20.29
C ILE A 227 13.05 0.25 19.28
N ASN A 228 13.84 0.63 18.27
CA ASN A 228 14.31 -0.33 17.26
C ASN A 228 15.29 -1.35 17.86
N SER A 229 15.98 -0.97 18.94
CA SER A 229 16.85 -1.83 19.73
C SER A 229 16.13 -2.77 20.70
N ARG A 230 14.79 -2.71 20.77
CA ARG A 230 13.96 -3.48 21.70
C ARG A 230 13.27 -4.68 21.02
N SER A 231 12.58 -5.50 21.83
CA SER A 231 11.79 -6.66 21.36
C SER A 231 10.74 -6.30 20.31
N ASN A 232 10.38 -7.27 19.48
CA ASN A 232 9.29 -7.12 18.51
C ASN A 232 7.94 -6.93 19.22
N ALA A 233 7.77 -7.53 20.40
CA ALA A 233 6.64 -7.29 21.29
C ALA A 233 6.51 -5.81 21.66
N LEU A 234 7.60 -5.17 22.10
CA LEU A 234 7.56 -3.76 22.49
C LEU A 234 7.35 -2.83 21.26
N LYS A 235 7.91 -3.17 20.10
CA LYS A 235 7.62 -2.48 18.83
C LYS A 235 6.14 -2.56 18.47
N ASN A 236 5.53 -3.75 18.59
CA ASN A 236 4.10 -3.97 18.38
C ASN A 236 3.22 -3.19 19.38
N VAL A 237 3.66 -3.06 20.64
CA VAL A 237 2.97 -2.22 21.63
C VAL A 237 3.03 -0.75 21.25
N LEU A 238 4.17 -0.25 20.76
CA LEU A 238 4.26 1.12 20.25
C LEU A 238 3.35 1.33 19.03
N TRP A 239 3.32 0.38 18.10
CA TRP A 239 2.41 0.40 16.95
C TRP A 239 0.95 0.55 17.39
N SER A 240 0.47 -0.38 18.23
CA SER A 240 -0.91 -0.35 18.74
C SER A 240 -1.23 0.97 19.45
N THR A 241 -0.27 1.49 20.23
CA THR A 241 -0.46 2.74 20.95
C THR A 241 -0.53 3.93 19.99
N ALA A 242 0.31 3.97 18.95
CA ALA A 242 0.33 5.03 17.95
C ALA A 242 -0.94 5.03 17.09
N VAL A 243 -1.47 3.86 16.72
CA VAL A 243 -2.75 3.75 16.00
C VAL A 243 -3.91 4.21 16.90
N GLN A 244 -3.93 3.81 18.16
CA GLN A 244 -5.05 4.11 19.07
C GLN A 244 -5.08 5.56 19.58
N HIS A 245 -3.92 6.16 19.83
CA HIS A 245 -3.80 7.47 20.47
C HIS A 245 -3.16 8.53 19.56
N GLY A 246 -2.80 8.19 18.33
CA GLY A 246 -2.00 9.02 17.45
C GLY A 246 -0.54 9.13 17.91
N VAL A 247 0.31 9.75 17.07
CA VAL A 247 1.75 9.91 17.32
C VAL A 247 2.04 10.62 18.65
N ASN A 248 1.39 11.76 18.91
CA ASN A 248 1.66 12.53 20.13
C ASN A 248 1.08 11.84 21.37
N GLY A 249 -0.08 11.19 21.23
CA GLY A 249 -0.69 10.45 22.32
C GLY A 249 0.14 9.24 22.73
N SER A 250 0.72 8.50 21.77
CA SER A 250 1.62 7.39 22.08
C SER A 250 2.90 7.83 22.76
N VAL A 251 3.53 8.91 22.26
CA VAL A 251 4.70 9.51 22.90
C VAL A 251 4.37 9.95 24.33
N ASN A 252 3.21 10.60 24.54
CA ASN A 252 2.76 10.98 25.89
C ASN A 252 2.56 9.75 26.80
N VAL A 253 1.96 8.66 26.31
CA VAL A 253 1.80 7.42 27.10
C VAL A 253 3.17 6.85 27.51
N PHE A 254 4.10 6.73 26.57
CA PHE A 254 5.46 6.24 26.84
C PHE A 254 6.26 7.18 27.76
N SER A 255 5.97 8.48 27.77
CA SER A 255 6.60 9.42 28.71
C SER A 255 6.25 9.17 30.19
N LYS A 256 5.18 8.41 30.46
CA LYS A 256 4.71 8.12 31.83
C LYS A 256 5.27 6.82 32.41
N VAL A 257 6.14 6.12 31.68
CA VAL A 257 6.69 4.82 32.09
C VAL A 257 8.21 4.88 32.25
N ASN A 258 8.78 3.96 33.02
CA ASN A 258 10.23 3.85 33.14
C ASN A 258 10.85 3.21 31.89
N LEU A 259 11.29 4.04 30.94
CA LEU A 259 11.87 3.60 29.67
C LEU A 259 13.25 2.92 29.81
N ASN A 260 13.90 3.01 30.98
CA ASN A 260 15.13 2.28 31.29
C ASN A 260 14.88 0.86 31.79
N GLY A 261 13.61 0.49 32.02
CA GLY A 261 13.23 -0.86 32.46
C GLY A 261 13.42 -1.92 31.38
N SER A 262 13.21 -3.17 31.79
CA SER A 262 13.05 -4.28 30.87
C SER A 262 11.80 -4.12 30.01
N ASP A 263 11.79 -4.75 28.83
CA ASP A 263 10.64 -4.68 27.92
C ASP A 263 9.34 -5.15 28.59
N LYS A 264 9.40 -6.14 29.50
CA LYS A 264 8.24 -6.59 30.28
C LYS A 264 7.70 -5.48 31.20
N GLU A 265 8.57 -4.71 31.84
CA GLU A 265 8.17 -3.60 32.70
C GLU A 265 7.58 -2.45 31.88
N ILE A 266 8.20 -2.11 30.75
CA ILE A 266 7.72 -1.06 29.84
C ILE A 266 6.34 -1.44 29.29
N ILE A 267 6.16 -2.67 28.79
CA ILE A 267 4.86 -3.16 28.28
C ILE A 267 3.78 -3.02 29.36
N ASN A 268 4.03 -3.51 30.58
CA ASN A 268 3.06 -3.40 31.67
C ASN A 268 2.76 -1.95 32.04
N GLY A 269 3.79 -1.09 32.10
CA GLY A 269 3.64 0.34 32.34
C GLY A 269 2.77 1.02 31.29
N VAL A 270 3.02 0.76 30.01
CA VAL A 270 2.28 1.34 28.89
C VAL A 270 0.81 0.95 28.95
N TYR A 271 0.51 -0.33 29.20
CA TYR A 271 -0.88 -0.76 29.32
C TYR A 271 -1.57 -0.25 30.58
N ASN A 272 -0.86 -0.10 31.71
CA ASN A 272 -1.42 0.52 32.91
C ASN A 272 -1.80 1.98 32.64
N GLU A 273 -0.98 2.70 31.87
CA GLU A 273 -1.28 4.07 31.45
C GLU A 273 -2.47 4.11 30.48
N ARG A 274 -2.47 3.30 29.41
CA ARG A 274 -3.56 3.24 28.42
C ARG A 274 -4.91 2.90 29.05
N GLN A 275 -4.90 2.10 30.12
CA GLN A 275 -6.11 1.71 30.87
C GLN A 275 -6.76 2.83 31.66
N LYS A 276 -6.17 4.02 31.75
CA LYS A 276 -6.81 5.22 32.29
C LYS A 276 -7.87 5.75 31.30
N VAL A 277 -8.85 4.91 30.96
CA VAL A 277 -9.85 5.18 29.92
C VAL A 277 -10.74 6.38 30.24
N ASN A 278 -10.93 6.69 31.52
CA ASN A 278 -11.65 7.89 31.94
C ASN A 278 -10.88 9.19 31.62
N GLN A 279 -9.55 9.12 31.45
CA GLN A 279 -8.72 10.25 31.02
C GLN A 279 -8.64 10.33 29.49
N TYR A 280 -8.27 9.22 28.83
CA TYR A 280 -8.01 9.19 27.39
C TYR A 280 -9.27 9.12 26.52
N PHE A 281 -10.37 8.60 27.05
CA PHE A 281 -11.65 8.41 26.36
C PHE A 281 -12.81 9.06 27.12
N ARG A 282 -12.54 10.21 27.76
CA ARG A 282 -13.51 10.93 28.60
C ARG A 282 -14.81 11.30 27.88
N SER A 283 -14.74 11.54 26.56
CA SER A 283 -15.89 11.88 25.70
C SER A 283 -16.66 10.65 25.19
N SER A 284 -16.11 9.44 25.33
CA SER A 284 -16.79 8.21 24.91
C SER A 284 -17.86 7.79 25.93
N SER A 285 -18.75 6.87 25.56
CA SER A 285 -19.70 6.28 26.51
C SER A 285 -19.00 5.37 27.52
N VAL A 286 -19.68 5.04 28.62
CA VAL A 286 -19.19 4.07 29.62
C VAL A 286 -18.90 2.71 28.98
N ASP A 287 -19.77 2.26 28.08
CA ASP A 287 -19.62 0.96 27.40
C ASP A 287 -18.42 0.94 26.46
N VAL A 288 -18.18 2.03 25.72
CA VAL A 288 -16.98 2.16 24.88
C VAL A 288 -15.72 2.15 25.75
N ARG A 289 -15.70 2.89 26.86
CA ARG A 289 -14.56 2.88 27.80
C ARG A 289 -14.31 1.48 28.37
N LYS A 290 -15.36 0.74 28.75
CA LYS A 290 -15.26 -0.63 29.25
C LYS A 290 -14.72 -1.59 28.19
N SER A 291 -15.20 -1.47 26.95
CA SER A 291 -14.72 -2.27 25.82
C SER A 291 -13.23 -2.05 25.55
N VAL A 292 -12.81 -0.77 25.52
CA VAL A 292 -11.40 -0.38 25.32
C VAL A 292 -10.52 -0.89 26.47
N TYR A 293 -10.95 -0.75 27.72
CA TYR A 293 -10.23 -1.29 28.87
C TYR A 293 -10.01 -2.81 28.77
N ASN A 294 -11.06 -3.55 28.39
CA ASN A 294 -10.99 -5.00 28.21
C ASN A 294 -10.07 -5.40 27.05
N ARG A 295 -10.08 -4.63 25.94
CA ARG A 295 -9.12 -4.81 24.85
C ARG A 295 -7.69 -4.66 25.35
N PHE A 296 -7.39 -3.62 26.12
CA PHE A 296 -6.04 -3.41 26.67
C PHE A 296 -5.59 -4.51 27.62
N ASN A 297 -6.50 -5.14 28.38
CA ASN A 297 -6.16 -6.33 29.17
C ASN A 297 -5.72 -7.51 28.29
N ARG A 298 -6.47 -7.80 27.22
CA ARG A 298 -6.14 -8.91 26.31
C ARG A 298 -4.87 -8.64 25.54
N GLU A 299 -4.75 -7.46 24.93
CA GLU A 299 -3.58 -7.07 24.14
C GLU A 299 -2.30 -7.04 24.98
N ARG A 300 -2.37 -6.68 26.27
CA ARG A 300 -1.26 -6.81 27.20
C ARG A 300 -0.79 -8.26 27.33
N GLN A 301 -1.72 -9.19 27.54
CA GLN A 301 -1.38 -10.61 27.66
C GLN A 301 -0.77 -11.13 26.35
N ASP A 302 -1.32 -10.71 25.20
CA ASP A 302 -0.78 -11.05 23.89
C ASP A 302 0.66 -10.53 23.71
N ALA A 303 0.93 -9.29 24.11
CA ALA A 303 2.25 -8.69 24.03
C ALA A 303 3.27 -9.38 24.95
N LEU A 304 2.85 -9.77 26.17
CA LEU A 304 3.71 -10.51 27.09
C LEU A 304 4.00 -11.93 26.57
N ASN A 305 3.00 -12.61 26.00
CA ASN A 305 3.19 -13.91 25.36
C ASN A 305 4.14 -13.80 24.15
N MET A 306 4.03 -12.73 23.35
CA MET A 306 4.93 -12.44 22.24
C MET A 306 6.37 -12.26 22.75
N LEU A 307 6.55 -11.45 23.80
CA LEU A 307 7.86 -11.23 24.43
C LEU A 307 8.47 -12.52 24.98
N GLU A 308 7.66 -13.39 25.60
CA GLU A 308 8.13 -14.68 26.11
C GLU A 308 8.59 -15.61 24.99
N LYS A 309 7.85 -15.67 23.88
CA LYS A 309 8.24 -16.48 22.70
C LYS A 309 9.54 -15.98 22.06
N GLU A 310 9.76 -14.68 22.00
CA GLU A 310 10.99 -14.09 21.45
C GLU A 310 12.24 -14.44 22.26
N ARG A 311 12.11 -14.68 23.58
CA ARG A 311 13.23 -15.04 24.45
C ARG A 311 13.62 -16.53 24.36
N ILE A 312 12.79 -17.35 23.70
CA ILE A 312 12.99 -18.79 23.58
C ILE A 312 13.76 -19.14 22.28
N VAL A 313 13.99 -18.16 21.40
CA VAL A 313 14.76 -18.28 20.16
C VAL A 313 16.20 -17.81 20.37
#